data_AF-V4LMV4-F1
#
_entry.id   AF-V4LMV4-F1
#
_cell.length_a   1.000
_cell.length_b   1.000
_cell.length_c   1.000
_cell.angle_alpha   90.00
_cell.angle_beta   90.00
_cell.angle_gamma   90.00
#
_symmetry.space_group_name_H-M   'P 1'
#
loop_
_entity.id
_entity.type
_entity.pdbx_description
1 polymer ?
#
loop_
_entity_poly.entity_id
_entity_poly.type
_entity_poly.pdbx_seq_one_letter_code
_entity_poly.pdbx_strand_id
1 'polypeptide(L)'
;MSCVPLEDAERGGDELRWLSRLREAGLHPVDYRALSWPPRCSTDDLGLGCALVRPSLGAGNLLSLMASFLFTRCLRGRLEGWAAEVESWATAHGARPLSAVVQEVLRATASGLAYTLDPVTRRRAVVVQSVPGLHLALLTWGSPHDTFLLSPDGLRVEEVRVLPKPRALAVGPGGLEEVEVSDPRAQSVSDETAVEVARLSLRAEEAIGSPVEVEWALVNNGVRLLAARPLPEELVRT
;
A
#
# COMPACT_ATOMS: atom_id res chain seq x y z
N MET A 1 25.85 -10.52 -9.93
CA MET A 1 24.77 -9.60 -9.53
C MET A 1 23.86 -10.43 -8.63
N SER A 2 24.02 -10.30 -7.32
CA SER A 2 23.31 -11.12 -6.32
C SER A 2 22.28 -10.25 -5.61
N CYS A 3 21.07 -10.78 -5.39
CA CYS A 3 20.17 -10.19 -4.40
C CYS A 3 20.85 -10.31 -3.03
N VAL A 4 21.02 -9.20 -2.32
CA VAL A 4 21.51 -9.21 -0.93
C VAL A 4 20.29 -8.95 -0.04
N PRO A 5 19.78 -9.97 0.67
CA PRO A 5 18.70 -9.79 1.63
C PRO A 5 19.11 -8.80 2.72
N LEU A 6 18.14 -8.06 3.23
CA LEU A 6 18.33 -7.20 4.38
C LEU A 6 17.73 -7.87 5.62
N GLU A 7 18.57 -8.13 6.61
CA GLU A 7 18.19 -8.89 7.82
C GLU A 7 17.66 -7.99 8.96
N ASP A 8 17.98 -6.71 8.94
CA ASP A 8 17.66 -5.75 10.01
C ASP A 8 16.65 -4.70 9.52
N ALA A 9 15.49 -4.63 10.17
CA ALA A 9 14.42 -3.70 9.85
C ALA A 9 14.86 -2.23 10.05
N GLU A 10 15.70 -1.93 11.03
CA GLU A 10 16.16 -0.56 11.29
C GLU A 10 17.07 -0.06 10.18
N ARG A 11 17.90 -0.94 9.61
CA ARG A 11 18.76 -0.62 8.47
C ARG A 11 17.97 -0.43 7.18
N GLY A 12 16.76 -0.95 7.12
CA GLY A 12 15.94 -0.89 5.91
C GLY A 12 14.87 0.17 5.92
N GLY A 13 14.91 1.10 6.87
CA GLY A 13 14.06 2.29 6.91
C GLY A 13 12.64 2.05 7.39
N ASP A 14 11.84 3.11 7.34
CA ASP A 14 10.54 3.16 8.02
C ASP A 14 9.54 2.12 7.51
N GLU A 15 9.52 1.87 6.19
CA GLU A 15 8.63 0.89 5.59
C GLU A 15 8.82 -0.51 6.20
N LEU A 16 10.07 -0.96 6.37
CA LEU A 16 10.35 -2.25 6.99
C LEU A 16 10.03 -2.28 8.48
N ARG A 17 10.28 -1.16 9.17
CA ARG A 17 9.92 -1.02 10.59
C ARG A 17 8.42 -1.24 10.79
N TRP A 18 7.57 -0.62 9.96
CA TRP A 18 6.13 -0.78 10.07
C TRP A 18 5.64 -2.18 9.69
N LEU A 19 6.19 -2.77 8.63
CA LEU A 19 5.88 -4.15 8.25
C LEU A 19 6.27 -5.15 9.36
N SER A 20 7.37 -4.92 10.08
CA SER A 20 7.74 -5.74 11.25
C SER A 20 6.71 -5.63 12.37
N ARG A 21 6.28 -4.41 12.71
CA ARG A 21 5.26 -4.19 13.76
C ARG A 21 3.95 -4.88 13.45
N LEU A 22 3.51 -4.87 12.19
CA LEU A 22 2.31 -5.61 11.78
C LEU A 22 2.47 -7.11 12.05
N ARG A 23 3.60 -7.71 11.62
CA ARG A 23 3.89 -9.14 11.84
C ARG A 23 3.91 -9.49 13.32
N GLU A 24 4.55 -8.67 14.15
CA GLU A 24 4.59 -8.84 15.62
C GLU A 24 3.19 -8.78 16.26
N ALA A 25 2.30 -7.95 15.71
CA ALA A 25 0.89 -7.85 16.13
C ALA A 25 -0.03 -8.96 15.57
N GLY A 26 0.53 -9.96 14.89
CA GLY A 26 -0.23 -11.04 14.25
C GLY A 26 -1.13 -10.55 13.11
N LEU A 27 -0.87 -9.35 12.58
CA LEU A 27 -1.40 -8.89 11.31
C LEU A 27 -0.43 -9.41 10.27
N HIS A 28 -0.82 -10.41 9.48
CA HIS A 28 0.07 -11.04 8.52
C HIS A 28 0.06 -10.24 7.20
N PRO A 29 0.92 -9.21 7.01
CA PRO A 29 1.01 -8.58 5.71
C PRO A 29 1.45 -9.63 4.69
N VAL A 30 1.08 -9.41 3.44
CA VAL A 30 1.50 -10.27 2.34
C VAL A 30 3.03 -10.36 2.31
N ASP A 31 3.53 -11.56 2.08
CA ASP A 31 4.95 -11.83 2.16
C ASP A 31 5.76 -10.91 1.25
N TYR A 32 6.81 -10.33 1.84
CA TYR A 32 7.72 -9.41 1.18
C TYR A 32 9.16 -9.82 1.46
N ARG A 33 10.06 -9.37 0.60
CA ARG A 33 11.52 -9.47 0.73
C ARG A 33 12.10 -8.08 0.82
N ALA A 34 13.00 -7.88 1.78
CA ALA A 34 13.78 -6.65 1.88
C ALA A 34 15.14 -6.87 1.22
N LEU A 35 15.52 -5.99 0.30
CA LEU A 35 16.79 -6.06 -0.43
C LEU A 35 17.63 -4.82 -0.17
N SER A 36 18.96 -4.98 -0.16
CA SER A 36 19.89 -3.84 -0.13
C SER A 36 19.68 -2.91 -1.32
N TRP A 37 19.82 -1.60 -1.10
CA TRP A 37 19.76 -0.63 -2.19
C TRP A 37 21.10 -0.43 -2.91
N PRO A 38 21.12 -0.28 -4.26
CA PRO A 38 20.01 -0.54 -5.19
C PRO A 38 19.82 -2.05 -5.39
N PRO A 39 18.58 -2.51 -5.67
CA PRO A 39 18.33 -3.93 -5.91
C PRO A 39 18.92 -4.37 -7.25
N ARG A 40 20.10 -5.01 -7.23
CA ARG A 40 20.82 -5.48 -8.42
C ARG A 40 20.44 -6.92 -8.79
N CYS A 41 19.15 -7.18 -8.90
CA CYS A 41 18.64 -8.48 -9.33
C CYS A 41 17.30 -8.33 -10.07
N SER A 42 16.73 -9.46 -10.48
CA SER A 42 15.47 -9.55 -11.22
C SER A 42 14.35 -10.22 -10.42
N THR A 43 13.12 -10.09 -10.90
CA THR A 43 11.97 -10.86 -10.36
C THR A 43 12.19 -12.37 -10.51
N ASP A 44 12.82 -12.81 -11.60
CA ASP A 44 13.12 -14.24 -11.85
C ASP A 44 14.13 -14.78 -10.83
N ASP A 45 15.16 -14.00 -10.46
CA ASP A 45 16.10 -14.36 -9.39
C ASP A 45 15.40 -14.55 -8.03
N LEU A 46 14.26 -13.89 -7.86
CA LEU A 46 13.42 -14.01 -6.67
C LEU A 46 12.35 -15.09 -6.81
N GLY A 47 12.19 -15.73 -7.97
CA GLY A 47 11.09 -16.65 -8.24
C GLY A 47 9.73 -15.96 -8.28
N LEU A 48 9.69 -14.69 -8.65
CA LEU A 48 8.49 -13.87 -8.77
C LEU A 48 8.23 -13.54 -10.25
N GLY A 49 6.96 -13.53 -10.66
CA GLY A 49 6.57 -13.13 -12.01
C GLY A 49 6.56 -11.60 -12.19
N CYS A 50 5.58 -10.92 -11.59
CA CYS A 50 5.63 -9.47 -11.32
C CYS A 50 5.74 -9.27 -9.82
N ALA A 51 6.48 -8.25 -9.41
CA ALA A 51 6.59 -7.87 -8.02
C ALA A 51 6.28 -6.39 -7.86
N LEU A 52 5.55 -6.05 -6.80
CA LEU A 52 5.44 -4.69 -6.31
C LEU A 52 6.76 -4.36 -5.63
N VAL A 53 7.43 -3.33 -6.13
CA VAL A 53 8.69 -2.85 -5.59
C VAL A 53 8.49 -1.43 -5.13
N ARG A 54 8.83 -1.18 -3.87
CA ARG A 54 8.79 0.16 -3.27
C ARG A 54 10.13 0.46 -2.60
N PRO A 55 10.63 1.70 -2.67
CA PRO A 55 11.86 2.06 -1.98
C PRO A 55 11.51 2.32 -0.52
N SER A 56 12.48 2.12 0.36
CA SER A 56 12.43 2.64 1.71
C SER A 56 13.43 3.77 1.84
N LEU A 57 12.96 4.95 2.26
CA LEU A 57 13.74 6.19 2.29
C LEU A 57 14.02 6.61 3.74
N GLY A 58 15.30 6.92 4.04
CA GLY A 58 15.81 7.13 5.39
C GLY A 58 15.78 8.57 5.90
N ALA A 59 14.64 9.26 5.85
CA ALA A 59 14.54 10.63 6.39
C ALA A 59 13.43 10.82 7.43
N GLY A 60 12.59 9.80 7.71
CA GLY A 60 11.58 9.86 8.78
C GLY A 60 10.51 10.94 8.62
N ASN A 61 10.45 11.61 7.46
CA ASN A 61 9.54 12.71 7.19
C ASN A 61 8.41 12.29 6.24
N LEU A 62 7.29 13.00 6.31
CA LEU A 62 6.12 12.72 5.50
C LEU A 62 6.44 12.62 4.00
N LEU A 63 7.27 13.54 3.51
CA LEU A 63 7.61 13.60 2.09
C LEU A 63 8.30 12.31 1.61
N SER A 64 9.19 11.74 2.44
CA SER A 64 9.89 10.48 2.15
C SER A 64 8.97 9.26 2.23
N LEU A 65 8.03 9.27 3.17
CA LEU A 65 6.98 8.23 3.24
C LEU A 65 6.09 8.28 1.99
N MET A 66 5.58 9.46 1.64
CA MET A 66 4.76 9.65 0.43
C MET A 66 5.52 9.23 -0.84
N ALA A 67 6.80 9.60 -0.94
CA ALA A 67 7.63 9.21 -2.08
C ALA A 67 7.78 7.69 -2.21
N SER A 68 7.86 6.96 -1.10
CA SER A 68 7.93 5.49 -1.12
C SER A 68 6.69 4.88 -1.81
N PHE A 69 5.52 5.47 -1.60
CA PHE A 69 4.28 5.09 -2.28
C PHE A 69 4.27 5.53 -3.75
N LEU A 70 4.60 6.79 -4.03
CA LEU A 70 4.63 7.34 -5.39
C LEU A 70 5.58 6.59 -6.33
N PHE A 71 6.71 6.13 -5.79
CA PHE A 71 7.66 5.34 -6.56
C PHE A 71 7.38 3.84 -6.52
N THR A 72 6.27 3.39 -5.95
CA THR A 72 5.88 1.98 -6.03
C THR A 72 5.60 1.60 -7.49
N ARG A 73 6.24 0.53 -7.95
CA ARG A 73 6.08 0.01 -9.32
C ARG A 73 5.79 -1.49 -9.29
N CYS A 74 4.99 -1.99 -10.22
CA CYS A 74 5.06 -3.41 -10.57
C CYS A 74 6.17 -3.58 -11.60
N LEU A 75 7.14 -4.43 -11.30
CA LEU A 75 8.25 -4.72 -12.19
C LEU A 75 8.24 -6.18 -12.58
N ARG A 76 8.72 -6.44 -13.79
CA ARG A 76 9.03 -7.76 -14.33
C ARG A 76 10.46 -7.71 -14.88
N GLY A 77 11.28 -8.70 -14.56
CA GLY A 77 12.69 -8.69 -14.92
C GLY A 77 13.49 -7.80 -13.97
N ARG A 78 14.37 -6.93 -14.49
CA ARG A 78 15.35 -6.17 -13.70
C ARG A 78 14.69 -5.14 -12.78
N LEU A 79 15.08 -5.15 -11.50
CA LEU A 79 14.47 -4.32 -10.46
C LEU A 79 15.06 -2.90 -10.39
N GLU A 80 16.28 -2.69 -10.88
CA GLU A 80 16.96 -1.39 -10.79
C GLU A 80 16.48 -0.34 -11.80
N GLY A 81 15.53 -0.66 -12.68
CA GLY A 81 15.16 0.18 -13.83
C GLY A 81 14.73 1.61 -13.50
N TRP A 82 14.36 1.88 -12.25
CA TRP A 82 13.91 3.17 -11.72
C TRP A 82 14.77 3.64 -10.52
N ALA A 83 15.82 2.91 -10.14
CA ALA A 83 16.62 3.23 -8.95
C ALA A 83 17.29 4.61 -9.06
N ALA A 84 17.75 4.98 -10.26
CA ALA A 84 18.36 6.29 -10.50
C ALA A 84 17.36 7.45 -10.30
N GLU A 85 16.07 7.24 -10.62
CA GLU A 85 15.01 8.23 -10.39
C GLU A 85 14.82 8.48 -8.89
N VAL A 86 14.76 7.42 -8.09
CA VAL A 86 14.64 7.49 -6.64
C VAL A 86 15.85 8.13 -6.00
N GLU A 87 17.07 7.75 -6.43
CA GLU A 87 18.31 8.31 -5.89
C GLU A 87 18.42 9.81 -6.16
N SER A 88 18.05 10.23 -7.38
CA SER A 88 17.98 11.64 -7.75
C SER A 88 16.99 12.39 -6.87
N TRP A 89 15.77 11.87 -6.73
CA TRP A 89 14.75 12.47 -5.87
C TRP A 89 15.20 12.54 -4.40
N ALA A 90 15.75 11.45 -3.87
CA ALA A 90 16.16 11.35 -2.49
C ALA A 90 17.27 12.36 -2.18
N THR A 91 18.26 12.46 -3.06
CA THR A 91 19.36 13.44 -2.94
C THR A 91 18.82 14.87 -2.93
N ALA A 92 17.88 15.20 -3.81
CA ALA A 92 17.28 16.53 -3.90
C ALA A 92 16.50 16.94 -2.64
N HIS A 93 15.99 15.97 -1.87
CA HIS A 93 15.17 16.19 -0.68
C HIS A 93 15.89 15.82 0.63
N GLY A 94 17.22 15.63 0.59
CA GLY A 94 18.01 15.30 1.78
C GLY A 94 17.70 13.91 2.37
N ALA A 95 17.10 13.02 1.59
CA ALA A 95 16.83 11.63 1.94
C ALA A 95 17.90 10.70 1.34
N ARG A 96 17.91 9.45 1.79
CA ARG A 96 18.71 8.37 1.17
C ARG A 96 17.88 7.11 1.02
N PRO A 97 17.90 6.44 -0.14
CA PRO A 97 17.32 5.10 -0.24
C PRO A 97 18.13 4.12 0.61
N LEU A 98 17.43 3.31 1.39
CA LEU A 98 18.04 2.35 2.32
C LEU A 98 17.84 0.91 1.85
N SER A 99 16.63 0.60 1.40
CA SER A 99 16.25 -0.74 0.96
C SER A 99 15.21 -0.68 -0.15
N ALA A 100 15.02 -1.82 -0.82
CA ALA A 100 13.86 -2.07 -1.67
C ALA A 100 13.01 -3.17 -1.04
N VAL A 101 11.73 -2.88 -0.80
CA VAL A 101 10.74 -3.88 -0.39
C VAL A 101 10.11 -4.45 -1.65
N VAL A 102 10.26 -5.77 -1.83
CA VAL A 102 9.75 -6.52 -2.97
C VAL A 102 8.65 -7.45 -2.47
N GLN A 103 7.43 -7.23 -2.92
CA GLN A 103 6.24 -7.98 -2.53
C GLN A 103 5.61 -8.63 -3.77
N GLU A 104 5.08 -9.85 -3.63
CA GLU A 104 4.34 -10.48 -4.72
C GLU A 104 3.08 -9.65 -5.06
N VAL A 105 2.77 -9.53 -6.35
CA VAL A 105 1.53 -8.88 -6.79
C VAL A 105 0.39 -9.87 -6.69
N LEU A 106 -0.53 -9.62 -5.78
CA LEU A 106 -1.69 -10.48 -5.59
C LEU A 106 -2.69 -10.36 -6.74
N ARG A 107 -3.36 -11.47 -7.06
CA ARG A 107 -4.55 -11.48 -7.90
C ARG A 107 -5.77 -10.98 -7.11
N ALA A 108 -5.80 -9.69 -6.83
CA ALA A 108 -6.87 -9.07 -6.07
C ALA A 108 -8.11 -8.82 -6.95
N THR A 109 -9.30 -9.11 -6.43
CA THR A 109 -10.57 -8.74 -7.08
C THR A 109 -10.92 -7.28 -6.82
N ALA A 110 -10.50 -6.75 -5.68
CA ALA A 110 -10.56 -5.35 -5.30
C ALA A 110 -9.42 -5.04 -4.34
N SER A 111 -9.03 -3.77 -4.23
CA SER A 111 -8.03 -3.30 -3.28
C SER A 111 -8.17 -1.81 -3.07
N GLY A 112 -7.43 -1.27 -2.11
CA GLY A 112 -7.43 0.17 -1.89
C GLY A 112 -6.64 0.61 -0.68
N LEU A 113 -7.05 1.76 -0.16
CA LEU A 113 -6.47 2.41 1.00
C LEU A 113 -7.51 2.45 2.12
N ALA A 114 -7.05 2.48 3.37
CA ALA A 114 -7.90 2.75 4.51
C ALA A 114 -7.17 3.69 5.49
N TYR A 115 -7.91 4.64 6.06
CA TYR A 115 -7.40 5.65 6.97
C TYR A 115 -8.14 5.55 8.29
N THR A 116 -7.44 5.53 9.43
CA THR A 116 -8.11 5.48 10.75
C THR A 116 -8.37 6.87 11.38
N LEU A 117 -8.04 7.90 10.63
CA LEU A 117 -8.43 9.30 10.81
C LEU A 117 -8.76 9.84 9.42
N ASP A 118 -9.89 10.52 9.26
CA ASP A 118 -10.26 11.08 7.96
C ASP A 118 -9.21 12.11 7.51
N PRO A 119 -8.46 11.89 6.42
CA PRO A 119 -7.38 12.77 6.02
C PRO A 119 -7.87 14.12 5.48
N VAL A 120 -9.16 14.24 5.14
CA VAL A 120 -9.78 15.46 4.64
C VAL A 120 -10.39 16.26 5.79
N THR A 121 -11.25 15.64 6.59
CA THR A 121 -11.99 16.35 7.66
C THR A 121 -11.24 16.38 8.99
N ARG A 122 -10.19 15.57 9.15
CA ARG A 122 -9.44 15.34 10.40
C ARG A 122 -10.30 14.83 11.55
N ARG A 123 -11.49 14.30 11.25
CA ARG A 123 -12.35 13.67 12.24
C ARG A 123 -11.91 12.24 12.49
N ARG A 124 -12.08 11.79 13.72
CA ARG A 124 -11.87 10.38 14.08
C ARG A 124 -12.95 9.53 13.42
N ALA A 125 -12.60 8.87 12.34
CA ALA A 125 -13.43 7.95 11.57
C ALA A 125 -12.52 7.01 10.80
N VAL A 126 -13.04 5.85 10.38
CA VAL A 126 -12.33 4.97 9.46
C VAL A 126 -12.84 5.21 8.05
N VAL A 127 -11.97 5.67 7.15
CA VAL A 127 -12.29 5.91 5.74
C VAL A 127 -11.70 4.77 4.94
N VAL A 128 -12.52 3.98 4.25
CA VAL A 128 -12.07 2.92 3.34
C VAL A 128 -12.28 3.36 1.90
N GLN A 129 -11.21 3.40 1.13
CA GLN A 129 -11.23 3.63 -0.31
C GLN A 129 -11.04 2.31 -1.04
N SER A 130 -11.79 2.09 -2.13
CA SER A 130 -11.71 0.83 -2.89
C SER A 130 -11.88 1.03 -4.39
N VAL A 131 -11.18 0.18 -5.15
CA VAL A 131 -11.30 0.02 -6.60
C VAL A 131 -11.32 -1.46 -6.97
N PRO A 132 -11.94 -1.84 -8.09
CA PRO A 132 -11.77 -3.19 -8.64
C PRO A 132 -10.30 -3.42 -9.05
N GLY A 133 -9.81 -4.64 -8.92
CA GLY A 133 -8.42 -4.99 -9.23
C GLY A 133 -7.43 -4.39 -8.22
N LEU A 134 -6.30 -3.87 -8.73
CA LEU A 134 -5.16 -3.36 -7.97
C LEU A 134 -5.24 -1.84 -7.71
N HIS A 135 -4.94 -1.44 -6.49
CA HIS A 135 -4.97 -0.07 -5.99
C HIS A 135 -3.83 0.79 -6.53
N LEU A 136 -2.91 0.22 -7.33
CA LEU A 136 -1.95 1.01 -8.10
C LEU A 136 -2.67 2.03 -9.02
N ALA A 137 -3.93 1.77 -9.39
CA ALA A 137 -4.79 2.74 -10.07
C ALA A 137 -5.10 4.00 -9.23
N LEU A 138 -4.94 3.93 -7.91
CA LEU A 138 -5.11 5.05 -6.96
C LEU A 138 -3.85 5.90 -6.78
N LEU A 139 -2.70 5.49 -7.34
CA LEU A 139 -1.44 6.25 -7.22
C LEU A 139 -1.51 7.64 -7.87
N THR A 140 -2.41 7.82 -8.82
CA THR A 140 -2.69 9.11 -9.42
C THR A 140 -3.79 9.84 -8.67
N TRP A 141 -3.51 11.08 -8.26
CA TRP A 141 -4.47 11.93 -7.59
C TRP A 141 -5.77 12.08 -8.40
N GLY A 142 -6.92 11.94 -7.74
CA GLY A 142 -8.24 12.11 -8.36
C GLY A 142 -8.77 10.87 -9.10
N SER A 143 -8.08 9.72 -9.03
CA SER A 143 -8.61 8.46 -9.56
C SER A 143 -9.98 8.13 -8.95
N PRO A 144 -10.99 7.78 -9.76
CA PRO A 144 -12.32 7.44 -9.25
C PRO A 144 -12.25 6.16 -8.39
N HIS A 145 -12.89 6.20 -7.23
CA HIS A 145 -12.92 5.12 -6.26
C HIS A 145 -14.19 5.18 -5.42
N ASP A 146 -14.52 4.08 -4.76
CA ASP A 146 -15.58 4.07 -3.77
C ASP A 146 -15.02 4.50 -2.42
N THR A 147 -15.82 5.23 -1.64
CA THR A 147 -15.48 5.68 -0.29
C THR A 147 -16.54 5.18 0.67
N PHE A 148 -16.11 4.47 1.71
CA PHE A 148 -16.93 4.06 2.85
C PHE A 148 -16.45 4.83 4.06
N LEU A 149 -17.37 5.51 4.76
CA LEU A 149 -17.10 6.15 6.03
C LEU A 149 -17.69 5.28 7.14
N LEU A 150 -16.84 4.86 8.09
CA LEU A 150 -17.24 4.01 9.20
C LEU A 150 -16.98 4.69 10.54
N SER A 151 -17.91 4.50 11.48
CA SER A 151 -17.70 4.93 12.86
C SER A 151 -16.54 4.15 13.48
N PRO A 152 -15.62 4.82 14.20
CA PRO A 152 -14.51 4.13 14.85
C PRO A 152 -15.02 3.18 15.94
N ASP A 153 -16.11 3.55 16.61
CA ASP A 153 -16.81 2.75 17.59
C ASP A 153 -17.86 1.87 16.91
N GLY A 154 -17.73 0.56 17.02
CA GLY A 154 -18.69 -0.41 16.48
C GLY A 154 -18.67 -0.61 14.96
N LEU A 155 -17.81 0.11 14.21
CA LEU A 155 -17.59 -0.06 12.77
C LEU A 155 -18.88 -0.02 11.93
N ARG A 156 -19.81 0.88 12.26
CA ARG A 156 -21.04 1.05 11.48
C ARG A 156 -20.72 1.86 10.22
N VAL A 157 -21.16 1.38 9.06
CA VAL A 157 -21.12 2.16 7.82
C VAL A 157 -22.09 3.34 7.94
N GLU A 158 -21.55 4.56 7.85
CA GLU A 158 -22.31 5.81 7.98
C GLU A 158 -22.62 6.41 6.61
N GLU A 159 -21.67 6.33 5.68
CA GLU A 159 -21.81 6.85 4.33
C GLU A 159 -21.11 5.92 3.35
N VAL A 160 -21.71 5.74 2.17
CA VAL A 160 -21.09 5.10 1.01
C VAL A 160 -21.21 6.02 -0.19
N ARG A 161 -20.07 6.38 -0.77
CA ARG A 161 -19.99 7.13 -2.02
C ARG A 161 -19.35 6.27 -3.09
N VAL A 162 -20.07 6.06 -4.19
CA VAL A 162 -19.62 5.23 -5.31
C VAL A 162 -19.33 6.11 -6.51
N LEU A 163 -18.13 6.00 -7.07
CA LEU A 163 -17.74 6.72 -8.30
C LEU A 163 -17.66 5.76 -9.49
N PRO A 164 -17.95 6.22 -10.73
CA PRO A 164 -17.77 5.39 -11.92
C PRO A 164 -16.31 5.00 -12.15
N LYS A 165 -16.04 3.69 -12.21
CA LYS A 165 -14.70 3.08 -12.37
C LYS A 165 -14.68 2.25 -13.65
N PRO A 166 -14.51 2.85 -14.85
CA PRO A 166 -14.68 2.15 -16.13
C PRO A 166 -13.59 1.09 -16.39
N ARG A 167 -12.44 1.25 -15.72
CA ARG A 167 -11.25 0.43 -15.92
C ARG A 167 -10.67 0.04 -14.57
N ALA A 168 -10.01 -1.10 -14.54
CA ALA A 168 -9.32 -1.66 -13.40
C ALA A 168 -7.96 -2.19 -13.82
N LEU A 169 -7.02 -2.26 -12.88
CA LEU A 169 -5.70 -2.85 -13.12
C LEU A 169 -5.68 -4.27 -12.58
N ALA A 170 -5.41 -5.26 -13.43
CA ALA A 170 -5.43 -6.68 -13.07
C ALA A 170 -4.08 -7.35 -13.38
N VAL A 171 -3.88 -8.54 -12.80
CA VAL A 171 -2.69 -9.38 -13.09
C VAL A 171 -3.04 -10.39 -14.17
N GLY A 172 -2.67 -10.06 -15.40
CA GLY A 172 -2.80 -10.91 -16.58
C GLY A 172 -1.59 -11.82 -16.84
N PRO A 173 -1.60 -12.58 -17.94
CA PRO A 173 -0.49 -13.45 -18.35
C PRO A 173 0.81 -12.67 -18.66
N GLY A 174 0.67 -11.45 -19.17
CA GLY A 174 1.79 -10.56 -19.52
C GLY A 174 2.38 -9.79 -18.34
N GLY A 175 1.67 -9.71 -17.21
CA GLY A 175 1.98 -8.80 -16.11
C GLY A 175 0.74 -7.99 -15.75
N LEU A 176 0.91 -6.69 -15.50
CA LEU A 176 -0.22 -5.81 -15.28
C LEU A 176 -0.93 -5.45 -16.57
N GLU A 177 -2.25 -5.51 -16.56
CA GLU A 177 -3.10 -5.14 -17.67
C GLU A 177 -4.28 -4.31 -17.18
N GLU A 178 -4.70 -3.37 -18.02
CA GLU A 178 -5.91 -2.60 -17.78
C GLU A 178 -7.09 -3.36 -18.39
N VAL A 179 -8.13 -3.59 -17.58
CA VAL A 179 -9.33 -4.34 -17.96
C VAL A 179 -10.56 -3.47 -17.82
N GLU A 180 -11.57 -3.71 -18.67
CA GLU A 180 -12.87 -3.05 -18.55
C GLU A 180 -13.66 -3.60 -17.36
N VAL A 181 -14.32 -2.71 -16.63
CA VAL A 181 -15.21 -3.08 -15.52
C VAL A 181 -16.63 -3.22 -16.06
N SER A 182 -17.26 -4.37 -15.81
CA SER A 182 -18.58 -4.70 -16.36
C SER A 182 -19.69 -3.75 -15.90
N ASP A 183 -19.66 -3.35 -14.62
CA ASP A 183 -20.52 -2.30 -14.07
C ASP A 183 -19.65 -1.25 -13.37
N PRO A 184 -19.25 -0.19 -14.07
CA PRO A 184 -18.43 0.88 -13.50
C PRO A 184 -19.07 1.58 -12.31
N ARG A 185 -20.41 1.52 -12.17
CA ARG A 185 -21.17 2.20 -11.13
C ARG A 185 -21.51 1.28 -9.95
N ALA A 186 -21.13 0.01 -10.00
CA ALA A 186 -21.23 -0.87 -8.85
C ALA A 186 -20.20 -0.51 -7.78
N GLN A 187 -20.52 -0.86 -6.53
CA GLN A 187 -19.53 -0.91 -5.46
C GLN A 187 -18.48 -1.98 -5.80
N SER A 188 -17.21 -1.66 -5.58
CA SER A 188 -16.09 -2.58 -5.79
C SER A 188 -15.93 -3.62 -4.69
N VAL A 189 -16.49 -3.35 -3.50
CA VAL A 189 -16.58 -4.28 -2.37
C VAL A 189 -17.90 -4.12 -1.64
N SER A 190 -18.30 -5.13 -0.87
CA SER A 190 -19.50 -5.03 -0.01
C SER A 190 -19.22 -4.25 1.28
N ASP A 191 -20.28 -3.81 1.94
CA ASP A 191 -20.22 -3.18 3.26
C ASP A 191 -19.50 -4.08 4.28
N GLU A 192 -19.74 -5.39 4.27
CA GLU A 192 -19.08 -6.34 5.18
C GLU A 192 -17.56 -6.39 4.95
N THR A 193 -17.15 -6.30 3.68
CA THR A 193 -15.73 -6.25 3.33
C THR A 193 -15.11 -4.93 3.80
N ALA A 194 -15.81 -3.80 3.63
CA ALA A 194 -15.35 -2.51 4.12
C ALA A 194 -15.21 -2.50 5.66
N VAL A 195 -16.14 -3.15 6.37
CA VAL A 195 -16.07 -3.36 7.83
C VAL A 195 -14.88 -4.23 8.23
N GLU A 196 -14.57 -5.30 7.49
CA GLU A 196 -13.38 -6.13 7.73
C GLU A 196 -12.10 -5.32 7.56
N VAL A 197 -11.99 -4.56 6.46
CA VAL A 197 -10.85 -3.65 6.22
C VAL A 197 -10.72 -2.69 7.39
N ALA A 198 -11.80 -2.03 7.80
CA ALA A 198 -11.77 -1.07 8.90
C ALA A 198 -11.31 -1.71 10.22
N ARG A 199 -11.75 -2.93 10.52
CA ARG A 199 -11.31 -3.67 11.71
C ARG A 199 -9.82 -3.96 11.69
N LEU A 200 -9.30 -4.44 10.56
CA LEU A 200 -7.87 -4.70 10.40
C LEU A 200 -7.05 -3.41 10.47
N SER A 201 -7.57 -2.30 9.93
CA SER A 201 -6.93 -0.99 10.01
C SER A 201 -6.82 -0.46 11.44
N LEU A 202 -7.85 -0.62 12.27
CA LEU A 202 -7.78 -0.25 13.69
C LEU A 202 -6.78 -1.11 14.48
N ARG A 203 -6.68 -2.41 14.16
CA ARG A 203 -5.62 -3.26 14.74
C ARG A 203 -4.22 -2.81 14.30
N ALA A 204 -4.08 -2.36 13.05
CA ALA A 204 -2.82 -1.80 12.55
C ALA A 204 -2.49 -0.48 13.26
N GLU A 205 -3.48 0.38 13.51
CA GLU A 205 -3.33 1.58 14.34
C GLU A 205 -2.80 1.25 15.73
N GLU A 206 -3.39 0.26 16.40
CA GLU A 206 -2.96 -0.18 17.74
C GLU A 206 -1.50 -0.68 17.72
N ALA A 207 -1.13 -1.48 16.74
CA ALA A 207 0.24 -1.98 16.58
C ALA A 207 1.26 -0.87 16.29
N ILE A 208 0.86 0.16 15.55
CA ILE A 208 1.73 1.27 15.16
C ILE A 208 1.78 2.36 16.24
N GLY A 209 0.70 2.57 16.99
CA GLY A 209 0.57 3.53 18.08
C GLY A 209 0.19 4.95 17.63
N SER A 210 -0.31 5.12 16.41
CA SER A 210 -0.73 6.41 15.82
C SER A 210 -1.74 6.13 14.72
N PRO A 211 -2.68 7.05 14.38
CA PRO A 211 -3.55 6.90 13.21
C PRO A 211 -2.76 6.50 11.97
N VAL A 212 -3.30 5.60 11.15
CA VAL A 212 -2.59 4.97 10.04
C VAL A 212 -3.31 5.14 8.70
N GLU A 213 -2.51 5.09 7.64
CA GLU A 213 -2.93 4.67 6.31
C GLU A 213 -2.58 3.19 6.13
N VAL A 214 -3.49 2.41 5.56
CA VAL A 214 -3.35 0.96 5.33
C VAL A 214 -3.61 0.66 3.86
N GLU A 215 -2.66 -0.03 3.23
CA GLU A 215 -2.86 -0.64 1.92
C GLU A 215 -3.43 -2.05 2.11
N TRP A 216 -4.50 -2.38 1.39
CA TRP A 216 -5.18 -3.67 1.52
C TRP A 216 -5.63 -4.23 0.17
N ALA A 217 -5.80 -5.54 0.10
CA ALA A 217 -6.31 -6.25 -1.06
C ALA A 217 -7.32 -7.34 -0.67
N LEU A 218 -8.34 -7.54 -1.49
CA LEU A 218 -9.29 -8.64 -1.40
C LEU A 218 -8.84 -9.77 -2.32
N VAL A 219 -8.45 -10.90 -1.74
CA VAL A 219 -7.99 -12.09 -2.47
C VAL A 219 -8.76 -13.29 -1.97
N ASN A 220 -9.36 -14.08 -2.87
CA ASN A 220 -10.13 -15.27 -2.53
C ASN A 220 -11.19 -15.00 -1.42
N ASN A 221 -11.85 -13.84 -1.48
CA ASN A 221 -12.82 -13.33 -0.49
C ASN A 221 -12.25 -13.04 0.91
N GLY A 222 -10.92 -13.02 1.08
CA GLY A 222 -10.26 -12.61 2.31
C GLY A 222 -9.51 -11.29 2.16
N VAL A 223 -9.64 -10.40 3.13
CA VAL A 223 -8.86 -9.16 3.18
C VAL A 223 -7.44 -9.46 3.63
N ARG A 224 -6.47 -8.92 2.90
CA ARG A 224 -5.03 -9.02 3.16
C ARG A 224 -4.46 -7.62 3.30
N LEU A 225 -3.68 -7.39 4.35
CA LEU A 225 -2.89 -6.16 4.48
C LEU A 225 -1.64 -6.26 3.60
N LEU A 226 -1.32 -5.18 2.90
CA LEU A 226 -0.12 -5.07 2.07
C LEU A 226 0.97 -4.27 2.80
N ALA A 227 0.55 -3.17 3.42
CA ALA A 227 1.36 -2.27 4.22
C ALA A 227 0.46 -1.46 5.17
N ALA A 228 1.05 -0.89 6.22
CA ALA A 228 0.41 0.14 7.04
C ALA A 228 1.49 1.10 7.53
N ARG A 229 1.17 2.39 7.63
CA ARG A 229 2.09 3.43 8.06
C ARG A 229 1.36 4.52 8.82
N PRO A 230 2.02 5.20 9.79
CA PRO A 230 1.41 6.31 10.50
C PRO A 230 1.07 7.44 9.52
N LEU A 231 -0.05 8.11 9.78
CA LEU A 231 -0.38 9.37 9.13
C LEU A 231 0.58 10.47 9.58
N PRO A 232 0.86 11.46 8.71
CA PRO A 232 1.67 12.61 9.08
C PRO A 232 1.19 13.33 10.34
N GLU A 233 2.13 13.82 11.13
CA GLU A 233 1.83 14.56 12.36
C GLU A 233 0.94 15.77 12.11
N GLU A 234 1.04 16.42 10.95
CA GLU A 234 0.25 17.59 10.58
C GLU A 234 -1.25 17.28 10.37
N LEU A 235 -1.58 16.01 10.11
CA LEU A 235 -2.96 15.54 10.07
C LEU A 235 -3.44 15.09 11.45
N VAL A 236 -2.54 14.57 12.28
CA VAL A 236 -2.87 13.96 13.58
C VAL A 236 -2.96 15.01 14.70
N ARG A 237 -2.09 16.04 14.69
CA ARG A 237 -2.08 17.11 15.71
C ARG A 237 -3.10 18.18 15.34
N THR A 238 -4.13 18.32 16.18
CA THR A 238 -5.09 19.45 16.18
C THR A 238 -4.54 20.66 16.89
#